data_AF-A0A937W2N9-F1
#
_entry.id   AF-A0A937W2N9-F1
#
_cell.length_a   1.000
_cell.length_b   1.000
_cell.length_c   1.000
_cell.angle_alpha   90.00
_cell.angle_beta   90.00
_cell.angle_gamma   90.00
#
_symmetry.space_group_name_H-M   'P 1'
#
loop_
_entity.id
_entity.type
_entity.pdbx_description
1 polymer ?
#
loop_
_entity_poly.entity_id
_entity_poly.type
_entity_poly.pdbx_seq_one_letter_code
_entity_poly.pdbx_strand_id
1 'polypeptide(L)'
;MSTPPTFVAPPVILAATPVRPLASPQPALAPALPAVCAVNLMTLEGAALLGAQWRTKEAKIIEVPAIPDAMPEFTTTYDIDPHAGEAGFDDSGWPIILPTELDAKRGGGKVSFLWFRTRLTIPSRIGTFESAGAKVVLALCVDDYAEIWVNGEMPRAAGRPSPATIQGFNMPQRVVLSDAVTPGDTFQIAVFGINGPISVAPANTVWFREVRVEFF
;
A
#
# COMPACT_ATOMS: atom_id res chain seq x y z
N MET A 1 -42.08 -57.81 8.05
CA MET A 1 -41.13 -56.84 7.47
C MET A 1 -41.31 -55.53 8.24
N SER A 2 -40.36 -55.16 9.09
CA SER A 2 -40.43 -53.91 9.85
C SER A 2 -39.84 -52.77 9.02
N THR A 3 -40.60 -51.69 8.86
CA THR A 3 -40.15 -50.45 8.23
C THR A 3 -39.07 -49.78 9.09
N PRO A 4 -37.95 -49.31 8.49
CA PRO A 4 -36.92 -48.61 9.24
C PRO A 4 -37.42 -47.19 9.64
N PRO A 5 -36.98 -46.66 10.80
CA PRO A 5 -37.36 -45.33 11.23
C PRO A 5 -36.71 -44.26 10.35
N THR A 6 -37.53 -43.34 9.87
CA THR A 6 -37.09 -42.15 9.13
C THR A 6 -36.45 -41.16 10.09
N PHE A 7 -35.14 -40.97 10.01
CA PHE A 7 -34.46 -39.90 10.72
C PHE A 7 -34.65 -38.58 9.97
N VAL A 8 -35.44 -37.67 10.54
CA VAL A 8 -35.52 -36.28 10.07
C VAL A 8 -34.35 -35.54 10.71
N ALA A 9 -33.39 -35.12 9.89
CA ALA A 9 -32.29 -34.27 10.37
C ALA A 9 -32.86 -32.92 10.88
N PRO A 10 -32.33 -32.39 12.00
CA PRO A 10 -32.76 -31.09 12.49
C PRO A 10 -32.44 -29.98 11.46
N PRO A 11 -33.23 -28.90 11.42
CA PRO A 11 -32.99 -27.80 10.50
C PRO A 11 -31.63 -27.16 10.79
N VAL A 12 -30.79 -27.06 9.77
CA VAL A 12 -29.56 -26.28 9.82
C VAL A 12 -29.94 -24.81 9.84
N ILE A 13 -29.77 -24.16 10.98
CA ILE A 13 -29.87 -22.71 11.09
C ILE A 13 -28.56 -22.14 10.53
N LEU A 14 -28.57 -21.71 9.27
CA LEU A 14 -27.53 -20.81 8.77
C LEU A 14 -27.74 -19.45 9.45
N ALA A 15 -26.95 -19.15 10.47
CA ALA A 15 -26.79 -17.77 10.91
C ALA A 15 -26.30 -16.96 9.70
N ALA A 16 -27.08 -15.96 9.29
CA ALA A 16 -26.66 -15.06 8.23
C ALA A 16 -25.34 -14.40 8.68
N THR A 17 -24.26 -14.63 7.93
CA THR A 17 -23.00 -13.92 8.16
C THR A 17 -23.30 -12.43 8.06
N PRO A 18 -22.98 -11.62 9.09
CA PRO A 18 -23.20 -10.19 9.02
C PRO A 18 -22.45 -9.65 7.80
N VAL A 19 -23.18 -9.02 6.89
CA VAL A 19 -22.58 -8.32 5.75
C VAL A 19 -21.73 -7.20 6.34
N ARG A 20 -20.41 -7.39 6.36
CA ARG A 20 -19.50 -6.32 6.80
C ARG A 20 -19.74 -5.14 5.85
N PRO A 21 -20.05 -3.95 6.37
CA PRO A 21 -20.25 -2.77 5.53
C PRO A 21 -19.01 -2.54 4.67
N LEU A 22 -19.21 -2.09 3.43
CA LEU A 22 -18.11 -1.72 2.55
C LEU A 22 -17.31 -0.61 3.26
N ALA A 23 -15.99 -0.81 3.37
CA ALA A 23 -15.13 0.24 3.86
C ALA A 23 -15.20 1.43 2.89
N SER A 24 -15.50 2.59 3.46
CA SER A 24 -15.51 3.88 2.80
C SER A 24 -14.26 4.64 3.25
N PRO A 25 -13.62 5.43 2.37
CA PRO A 25 -14.02 5.71 0.99
C PRO A 25 -13.68 4.59 0.00
N GLN A 26 -14.44 4.51 -1.10
CA GLN A 26 -14.07 3.65 -2.23
C GLN A 26 -12.75 4.17 -2.85
N PRO A 27 -11.86 3.28 -3.34
CA PRO A 27 -10.64 3.72 -4.01
C PRO A 27 -10.99 4.51 -5.27
N ALA A 28 -10.47 5.73 -5.40
CA ALA A 28 -10.57 6.50 -6.64
C ALA A 28 -9.72 5.83 -7.73
N LEU A 29 -10.26 5.79 -8.95
CA LEU A 29 -9.58 5.20 -10.10
C LEU A 29 -8.76 6.26 -10.84
N ALA A 30 -7.49 5.95 -11.08
CA ALA A 30 -6.62 6.80 -11.89
C ALA A 30 -7.07 6.79 -13.37
N PRO A 31 -6.93 7.91 -14.11
CA PRO A 31 -7.29 7.96 -15.53
C PRO A 31 -6.51 6.94 -16.36
N ALA A 32 -7.15 6.35 -17.37
CA ALA A 32 -6.48 5.47 -18.35
C ALA A 32 -5.79 6.25 -19.48
N LEU A 33 -6.02 7.56 -19.56
CA LEU A 33 -5.34 8.46 -20.50
C LEU A 33 -3.87 8.64 -20.10
N PRO A 34 -2.98 9.07 -21.00
CA PRO A 34 -1.63 9.49 -20.63
C PRO A 34 -1.63 10.73 -19.74
N ALA A 35 -0.68 10.82 -18.82
CA ALA A 35 -0.48 12.02 -17.99
C ALA A 35 -0.01 13.19 -18.86
N VAL A 36 -0.47 14.41 -18.53
CA VAL A 36 -0.02 15.65 -19.17
C VAL A 36 1.38 16.01 -18.70
N CYS A 37 1.67 15.75 -17.42
CA CYS A 37 2.97 15.94 -16.81
C CYS A 37 3.28 14.77 -15.86
N ALA A 38 4.55 14.36 -15.77
CA ALA A 38 4.99 13.34 -14.83
C ALA A 38 6.34 13.73 -14.21
N VAL A 39 6.49 13.49 -12.92
CA VAL A 39 7.70 13.77 -12.14
C VAL A 39 8.28 12.46 -11.63
N ASN A 40 9.48 12.11 -12.08
CA ASN A 40 10.18 10.90 -11.64
C ASN A 40 10.82 11.11 -10.25
N LEU A 41 10.29 10.43 -9.24
CA LEU A 41 10.74 10.53 -7.85
C LEU A 41 12.04 9.77 -7.57
N MET A 42 12.56 9.01 -8.54
CA MET A 42 13.87 8.34 -8.45
C MET A 42 15.02 9.20 -8.97
N THR A 43 14.75 10.44 -9.38
CA THR A 43 15.77 11.41 -9.76
C THR A 43 15.94 12.47 -8.69
N LEU A 44 17.14 13.03 -8.56
CA LEU A 44 17.39 14.15 -7.63
C LEU A 44 16.49 15.35 -7.96
N GLU A 45 16.34 15.68 -9.24
CA GLU A 45 15.52 16.80 -9.71
C GLU A 45 14.04 16.59 -9.41
N GLY A 46 13.48 15.44 -9.79
CA GLY A 46 12.05 15.17 -9.59
C GLY A 46 11.68 15.03 -8.12
N ALA A 47 12.54 14.42 -7.30
CA ALA A 47 12.35 14.39 -5.86
C ALA A 47 12.40 15.81 -5.25
N ALA A 48 13.39 16.62 -5.61
CA ALA A 48 13.53 17.99 -5.12
C ALA A 48 12.31 18.86 -5.50
N LEU A 49 11.79 18.69 -6.72
CA LEU A 49 10.63 19.44 -7.22
C LEU A 49 9.36 19.25 -6.37
N LEU A 50 9.18 18.06 -5.78
CA LEU A 50 8.05 17.74 -4.90
C LEU A 50 8.43 17.74 -3.40
N GLY A 51 9.66 18.15 -3.06
CA GLY A 51 10.19 18.11 -1.69
C GLY A 51 10.33 16.70 -1.11
N ALA A 52 10.38 15.67 -1.96
CA ALA A 52 10.42 14.28 -1.55
C ALA A 52 11.76 13.94 -0.89
N GLN A 53 11.71 13.54 0.38
CA GLN A 53 12.81 12.89 1.07
C GLN A 53 12.34 11.49 1.49
N TRP A 54 13.01 10.46 0.98
CA TRP A 54 12.65 9.08 1.27
C TRP A 54 13.36 8.58 2.52
N ARG A 55 12.62 7.91 3.39
CA ARG A 55 13.13 7.19 4.55
C ARG A 55 12.75 5.73 4.45
N THR A 56 13.58 4.85 5.00
CA THR A 56 13.26 3.42 5.03
C THR A 56 13.56 2.77 6.36
N LYS A 57 12.79 1.72 6.66
CA LYS A 57 13.08 0.80 7.75
C LYS A 57 12.55 -0.58 7.39
N GLU A 58 13.27 -1.61 7.80
CA GLU A 58 12.77 -2.98 7.73
C GLU A 58 11.59 -3.15 8.69
N ALA A 59 10.55 -3.87 8.24
CA ALA A 59 9.48 -4.32 9.12
C ALA A 59 9.67 -5.80 9.46
N LYS A 60 9.27 -6.18 10.67
CA LYS A 60 9.42 -7.53 11.21
C LYS A 60 8.05 -8.15 11.44
N ILE A 61 7.98 -9.46 11.28
CA ILE A 61 6.88 -10.25 11.82
C ILE A 61 7.20 -10.49 13.29
N ILE A 62 6.29 -10.12 14.18
CA ILE A 62 6.38 -10.34 15.63
C ILE A 62 5.22 -11.21 16.09
N GLU A 63 5.44 -12.02 17.13
CA GLU A 63 4.37 -12.80 17.75
C GLU A 63 3.61 -11.93 18.76
N VAL A 64 2.28 -11.98 18.72
CA VAL A 64 1.37 -11.20 19.57
C VAL A 64 0.20 -12.08 20.04
N PRO A 65 -0.59 -11.67 21.05
CA PRO A 65 -1.79 -12.41 21.43
C PRO A 65 -2.78 -12.53 20.26
N ALA A 66 -3.48 -13.66 20.18
CA ALA A 66 -4.55 -13.84 19.20
C ALA A 66 -5.70 -12.85 19.44
N ILE A 67 -6.43 -12.53 18.36
CA ILE A 67 -7.63 -11.68 18.44
C ILE A 67 -8.76 -12.38 19.20
N PRO A 68 -9.71 -11.64 19.82
CA PRO A 68 -10.77 -12.24 20.65
C PRO A 68 -11.63 -13.32 19.97
N ASP A 69 -11.84 -13.21 18.65
CA ASP A 69 -12.67 -14.12 17.86
C ASP A 69 -11.85 -15.17 17.08
N ALA A 70 -10.57 -15.39 17.44
CA ALA A 70 -9.74 -16.44 16.83
C ALA A 70 -10.26 -17.84 17.18
N MET A 71 -9.81 -18.87 16.45
CA MET A 71 -10.15 -20.26 16.83
C MET A 71 -9.50 -20.61 18.17
N PRO A 72 -10.16 -21.38 19.06
CA PRO A 72 -9.72 -21.57 20.45
C PRO A 72 -8.31 -22.15 20.63
N GLU A 73 -7.79 -22.89 19.65
CA GLU A 73 -6.44 -23.45 19.68
C GLU A 73 -5.32 -22.43 19.43
N PHE A 74 -5.63 -21.25 18.87
CA PHE A 74 -4.65 -20.19 18.65
C PHE A 74 -4.65 -19.22 19.83
N THR A 75 -3.64 -19.35 20.68
CA THR A 75 -3.40 -18.41 21.80
C THR A 75 -2.56 -17.20 21.37
N THR A 76 -1.75 -17.35 20.33
CA THR A 76 -0.93 -16.30 19.69
C THR A 76 -1.18 -16.22 18.19
N THR A 77 -0.75 -15.11 17.59
CA THR A 77 -0.72 -14.87 16.15
C THR A 77 0.50 -14.02 15.81
N TYR A 78 0.62 -13.60 14.55
CA TYR A 78 1.67 -12.72 14.07
C TYR A 78 1.13 -11.35 13.66
N ASP A 79 1.92 -10.31 13.91
CA ASP A 79 1.69 -8.94 13.48
C ASP A 79 2.95 -8.36 12.81
N ILE A 80 2.81 -7.23 12.11
CA ILE A 80 3.91 -6.46 11.55
C ILE A 80 4.35 -5.38 12.53
N ASP A 81 5.65 -5.20 12.72
CA ASP A 81 6.21 -4.06 13.44
C ASP A 81 7.30 -3.36 12.61
N PRO A 82 7.25 -2.02 12.43
CA PRO A 82 6.21 -1.10 12.89
C PRO A 82 4.99 -1.04 11.95
N HIS A 83 3.84 -0.55 12.46
CA HIS A 83 2.70 -0.11 11.64
C HIS A 83 2.92 1.29 11.06
N ALA A 84 3.95 1.44 10.25
CA ALA A 84 4.35 2.73 9.69
C ALA A 84 3.50 3.16 8.47
N GLY A 85 2.23 2.75 8.39
CA GLY A 85 1.25 3.27 7.44
C GLY A 85 0.39 4.38 8.04
N GLU A 86 0.25 4.40 9.36
CA GLU A 86 -0.70 5.23 10.09
C GLU A 86 -0.38 6.73 10.06
N ALA A 87 -1.42 7.54 10.22
CA ALA A 87 -1.29 8.99 10.33
C ALA A 87 -0.45 9.37 11.57
N GLY A 88 0.46 10.33 11.42
CA GLY A 88 1.26 10.84 12.53
C GLY A 88 2.41 9.93 12.99
N PHE A 89 2.66 8.79 12.31
CA PHE A 89 3.81 7.95 12.59
C PHE A 89 5.13 8.74 12.47
N ASP A 90 5.96 8.67 13.51
CA ASP A 90 7.26 9.35 13.57
C ASP A 90 8.36 8.49 12.92
N ASP A 91 8.76 8.89 11.72
CA ASP A 91 9.87 8.31 10.98
C ASP A 91 11.15 9.16 11.02
N SER A 92 11.21 10.20 11.87
CA SER A 92 12.32 11.17 11.87
C SER A 92 13.69 10.55 12.16
N GLY A 93 13.73 9.45 12.92
CA GLY A 93 14.93 8.68 13.21
C GLY A 93 15.32 7.65 12.15
N TRP A 94 14.55 7.49 11.06
CA TRP A 94 14.83 6.50 10.04
C TRP A 94 15.94 6.96 9.08
N PRO A 95 16.78 6.04 8.59
CA PRO A 95 17.74 6.35 7.54
C PRO A 95 17.08 6.96 6.31
N ILE A 96 17.66 8.06 5.82
CA ILE A 96 17.28 8.69 4.55
C ILE A 96 17.94 7.90 3.41
N ILE A 97 17.17 7.65 2.35
CA ILE A 97 17.68 7.09 1.10
C ILE A 97 17.70 8.19 0.04
N LEU A 98 18.76 8.25 -0.76
CA LEU A 98 18.79 9.15 -1.91
C LEU A 98 17.77 8.68 -2.98
N PRO A 99 17.11 9.61 -3.70
CA PRO A 99 16.22 9.26 -4.81
C PRO A 99 16.82 8.26 -5.80
N THR A 100 18.12 8.42 -6.11
CA THR A 100 18.88 7.57 -7.03
C THR A 100 19.26 6.20 -6.47
N GLU A 101 18.92 5.89 -5.22
CA GLU A 101 19.17 4.61 -4.56
C GLU A 101 17.88 3.89 -4.18
N LEU A 102 16.73 4.35 -4.70
CA LEU A 102 15.45 3.69 -4.51
C LEU A 102 15.36 2.34 -5.25
N ASP A 103 16.14 2.16 -6.31
CA ASP A 103 16.28 0.90 -7.05
C ASP A 103 17.34 -0.04 -6.44
N ALA A 104 18.09 0.42 -5.43
CA ALA A 104 19.05 -0.41 -4.75
C ALA A 104 18.32 -1.53 -3.98
N LYS A 105 18.82 -2.75 -4.13
CA LYS A 105 18.31 -3.96 -3.49
C LYS A 105 18.40 -3.88 -1.96
N ARG A 106 17.30 -4.15 -1.25
CA ARG A 106 17.22 -4.07 0.23
C ARG A 106 16.53 -5.28 0.86
N GLY A 107 16.94 -5.59 2.09
CA GLY A 107 16.43 -6.72 2.87
C GLY A 107 17.27 -7.99 2.73
N GLY A 108 16.95 -8.99 3.56
CA GLY A 108 17.65 -10.28 3.59
C GLY A 108 17.11 -11.34 2.62
N GLY A 109 16.09 -10.98 1.83
CA GLY A 109 15.33 -11.90 1.00
C GLY A 109 14.38 -12.78 1.79
N LYS A 110 13.97 -13.91 1.20
CA LYS A 110 12.92 -14.78 1.76
C LYS A 110 11.63 -14.00 1.99
N VAL A 111 11.00 -14.15 3.15
CA VAL A 111 9.86 -13.34 3.55
C VAL A 111 10.43 -12.14 4.32
N SER A 112 10.51 -10.99 3.66
CA SER A 112 11.03 -9.75 4.23
C SER A 112 10.22 -8.55 3.78
N PHE A 113 10.18 -7.53 4.61
CA PHE A 113 9.34 -6.36 4.42
C PHE A 113 10.13 -5.08 4.65
N LEU A 114 9.86 -4.06 3.83
CA LEU A 114 10.42 -2.73 4.03
C LEU A 114 9.32 -1.69 3.96
N TRP A 115 9.37 -0.75 4.89
CA TRP A 115 8.66 0.50 4.76
C TRP A 115 9.51 1.51 4.00
N PHE A 116 8.87 2.23 3.09
CA PHE A 116 9.39 3.44 2.46
C PHE A 116 8.43 4.58 2.74
N ARG A 117 8.92 5.67 3.33
CA ARG A 117 8.09 6.82 3.69
C ARG A 117 8.63 8.09 3.07
N THR A 118 7.73 8.96 2.62
CA THR A 118 8.06 10.31 2.16
C THR A 118 6.90 11.26 2.35
N ARG A 119 7.19 12.56 2.31
CA ARG A 119 6.19 13.62 2.19
C ARG A 119 6.37 14.30 0.85
N LEU A 120 5.27 14.51 0.15
CA LEU A 120 5.22 15.25 -1.11
C LEU A 120 4.50 16.57 -0.88
N THR A 121 4.95 17.62 -1.54
CA THR A 121 4.27 18.92 -1.62
C THR A 121 4.08 19.29 -3.08
N ILE A 122 2.86 19.64 -3.48
CA ILE A 122 2.56 20.03 -4.86
C ILE A 122 3.07 21.46 -5.12
N PRO A 123 4.03 21.67 -6.03
CA PRO A 123 4.48 23.01 -6.39
C PRO A 123 3.40 23.71 -7.22
N SER A 124 3.46 25.04 -7.35
CA SER A 124 2.57 25.77 -8.27
C SER A 124 2.79 25.41 -9.74
N ARG A 125 4.03 25.07 -10.11
CA ARG A 125 4.40 24.77 -11.49
C ARG A 125 5.43 23.65 -11.58
N ILE A 126 5.35 22.89 -12.67
CA ILE A 126 6.35 21.89 -13.08
C ILE A 126 6.78 22.22 -14.51
N GLY A 127 7.97 22.79 -14.68
CA GLY A 127 8.38 23.34 -15.97
C GLY A 127 7.44 24.45 -16.43
N THR A 128 6.64 24.19 -17.48
CA THR A 128 5.58 25.11 -17.97
C THR A 128 4.16 24.69 -17.57
N PHE A 129 4.01 23.57 -16.86
CA PHE A 129 2.71 23.04 -16.44
C PHE A 129 2.26 23.67 -15.11
N GLU A 130 1.10 24.32 -15.08
CA GLU A 130 0.44 24.80 -13.86
C GLU A 130 -0.28 23.64 -13.17
N SER A 131 -0.02 23.43 -11.87
CA SER A 131 -0.57 22.28 -11.14
C SER A 131 -1.98 22.48 -10.61
N ALA A 132 -2.43 23.73 -10.49
CA ALA A 132 -3.71 24.05 -9.85
C ALA A 132 -4.89 23.38 -10.58
N GLY A 133 -5.72 22.67 -9.83
CA GLY A 133 -6.89 21.95 -10.33
C GLY A 133 -6.58 20.60 -11.00
N ALA A 134 -5.30 20.23 -11.14
CA ALA A 134 -4.92 18.95 -11.75
C ALA A 134 -5.31 17.77 -10.85
N LYS A 135 -5.67 16.64 -11.46
CA LYS A 135 -5.74 15.38 -10.73
C LYS A 135 -4.33 14.82 -10.58
N VAL A 136 -4.00 14.37 -9.38
CA VAL A 136 -2.66 13.87 -9.05
C VAL A 136 -2.72 12.39 -8.69
N VAL A 137 -1.84 11.61 -9.30
CA VAL A 137 -1.74 10.16 -9.11
C VAL A 137 -0.31 9.79 -8.74
N LEU A 138 -0.14 9.04 -7.66
CA LEU A 138 1.11 8.34 -7.35
C LEU A 138 1.14 7.03 -8.15
N ALA A 139 2.09 6.91 -9.06
CA ALA A 139 2.32 5.70 -9.84
C ALA A 139 3.65 5.08 -9.42
N LEU A 140 3.62 3.82 -8.99
CA LEU A 140 4.82 3.11 -8.53
C LEU A 140 4.76 1.62 -8.84
N CYS A 141 5.92 0.98 -8.82
CA CYS A 141 6.05 -0.47 -8.82
C CYS A 141 7.21 -0.82 -7.88
N VAL A 142 6.91 -1.60 -6.85
CA VAL A 142 7.91 -2.25 -6.00
C VAL A 142 8.18 -3.64 -6.56
N ASP A 143 9.40 -4.14 -6.44
CA ASP A 143 9.71 -5.55 -6.72
C ASP A 143 8.76 -6.45 -5.92
N ASP A 144 8.12 -7.38 -6.62
CA ASP A 144 7.13 -8.33 -6.14
C ASP A 144 5.77 -7.72 -5.75
N TYR A 145 5.61 -7.17 -4.54
CA TYR A 145 4.31 -6.64 -4.08
C TYR A 145 4.45 -5.36 -3.25
N ALA A 146 3.40 -4.54 -3.25
CA ALA A 146 3.31 -3.35 -2.42
C ALA A 146 1.89 -3.12 -1.85
N GLU A 147 1.85 -2.50 -0.67
CA GLU A 147 0.67 -1.82 -0.14
C GLU A 147 0.99 -0.34 0.09
N ILE A 148 0.04 0.54 -0.18
CA ILE A 148 0.26 1.99 -0.22
C ILE A 148 -0.73 2.68 0.70
N TRP A 149 -0.20 3.49 1.61
CA TRP A 149 -0.96 4.37 2.50
C TRP A 149 -0.75 5.82 2.08
N VAL A 150 -1.84 6.59 2.04
CA VAL A 150 -1.84 8.02 1.75
C VAL A 150 -2.51 8.73 2.92
N ASN A 151 -1.78 9.64 3.58
CA ASN A 151 -2.26 10.41 4.73
C ASN A 151 -2.81 9.53 5.87
N GLY A 152 -2.24 8.34 6.08
CA GLY A 152 -2.68 7.40 7.10
C GLY A 152 -3.82 6.47 6.69
N GLU A 153 -4.28 6.56 5.44
CA GLU A 153 -5.40 5.77 4.93
C GLU A 153 -4.97 4.82 3.83
N MET A 154 -5.54 3.62 3.82
CA MET A 154 -5.46 2.67 2.70
C MET A 154 -6.88 2.33 2.23
N PRO A 155 -7.42 3.05 1.22
CA PRO A 155 -8.73 2.78 0.67
C PRO A 155 -8.80 1.34 0.14
N ARG A 156 -9.72 0.53 0.64
CA ARG A 156 -9.94 -0.86 0.17
C ARG A 156 -11.35 -1.31 0.55
N ALA A 157 -11.94 -2.19 -0.23
CA ALA A 157 -13.23 -2.80 0.09
C ALA A 157 -13.27 -4.25 -0.37
N ALA A 158 -13.91 -5.12 0.41
CA ALA A 158 -14.05 -6.53 0.06
C ALA A 158 -14.73 -6.69 -1.31
N GLY A 159 -14.18 -7.58 -2.15
CA GLY A 159 -14.69 -7.87 -3.49
C GLY A 159 -14.44 -6.77 -4.54
N ARG A 160 -13.61 -5.77 -4.24
CA ARG A 160 -13.25 -4.70 -5.19
C ARG A 160 -11.73 -4.57 -5.30
N PRO A 161 -11.19 -4.37 -6.53
CA PRO A 161 -9.79 -3.97 -6.68
C PRO A 161 -9.53 -2.66 -5.93
N SER A 162 -8.36 -2.56 -5.30
CA SER A 162 -7.85 -1.30 -4.78
C SER A 162 -6.42 -1.11 -5.27
N PRO A 163 -6.07 0.00 -5.95
CA PRO A 163 -4.69 0.28 -6.34
C PRO A 163 -3.75 0.45 -5.13
N ALA A 164 -4.30 0.62 -3.92
CA ALA A 164 -3.53 0.75 -2.69
C ALA A 164 -3.13 -0.61 -2.09
N THR A 165 -3.75 -1.72 -2.51
CA THR A 165 -3.39 -3.08 -2.07
C THR A 165 -2.60 -3.82 -3.13
N ILE A 166 -2.03 -4.98 -2.79
CA ILE A 166 -1.32 -5.86 -3.72
C ILE A 166 -2.14 -6.11 -4.99
N GLN A 167 -1.60 -5.72 -6.14
CA GLN A 167 -2.26 -5.90 -7.45
C GLN A 167 -1.83 -7.17 -8.18
N GLY A 168 -0.72 -7.78 -7.78
CA GLY A 168 -0.12 -8.92 -8.44
C GLY A 168 1.40 -8.83 -8.45
N PHE A 169 2.05 -9.87 -8.96
CA PHE A 169 3.52 -9.99 -8.95
C PHE A 169 4.16 -9.01 -9.91
N ASN A 170 4.96 -8.08 -9.37
CA ASN A 170 5.63 -7.01 -10.12
C ASN A 170 4.65 -6.14 -10.93
N MET A 171 3.46 -5.89 -10.37
CA MET A 171 2.42 -5.09 -11.01
C MET A 171 2.52 -3.62 -10.62
N PRO A 172 2.43 -2.67 -11.58
CA PRO A 172 2.33 -1.25 -11.26
C PRO A 172 1.04 -0.91 -10.50
N GLN A 173 1.15 0.02 -9.55
CA GLN A 173 0.06 0.57 -8.75
C GLN A 173 -0.09 2.06 -9.03
N ARG A 174 -1.34 2.51 -9.20
CA ARG A 174 -1.68 3.91 -9.51
C ARG A 174 -2.75 4.41 -8.54
N VAL A 175 -2.32 5.10 -7.49
CA VAL A 175 -3.17 5.59 -6.41
C VAL A 175 -3.45 7.08 -6.63
N VAL A 176 -4.72 7.47 -6.70
CA VAL A 176 -5.10 8.89 -6.77
C VAL A 176 -4.80 9.55 -5.42
N LEU A 177 -4.00 10.62 -5.44
CA LEU A 177 -3.71 11.43 -4.25
C LEU A 177 -4.78 12.52 -4.06
N SER A 178 -5.22 13.14 -5.16
CA SER A 178 -6.30 14.12 -5.17
C SER A 178 -6.94 14.22 -6.55
N ASP A 179 -8.26 14.49 -6.59
CA ASP A 179 -9.00 14.76 -7.82
C ASP A 179 -8.77 16.16 -8.39
N ALA A 180 -8.36 17.11 -7.55
CA ALA A 180 -8.02 18.47 -7.92
C ALA A 180 -7.12 19.08 -6.83
N VAL A 181 -5.86 19.34 -7.14
CA VAL A 181 -4.89 19.89 -6.16
C VAL A 181 -4.87 21.42 -6.15
N THR A 182 -4.58 21.97 -4.98
CA THR A 182 -4.12 23.36 -4.83
C THR A 182 -2.60 23.36 -4.64
N PRO A 183 -1.85 24.30 -5.24
CA PRO A 183 -0.42 24.46 -4.93
C PRO A 183 -0.19 24.57 -3.41
N GLY A 184 0.75 23.79 -2.90
CA GLY A 184 1.03 23.66 -1.47
C GLY A 184 0.34 22.48 -0.79
N ASP A 185 -0.59 21.79 -1.46
CA ASP A 185 -1.16 20.53 -0.95
C ASP A 185 -0.04 19.55 -0.62
N THR A 186 -0.16 18.85 0.51
CA THR A 186 0.84 17.88 0.96
C THR A 186 0.25 16.49 1.14
N PHE A 187 1.07 15.48 0.86
CA PHE A 187 0.70 14.07 1.01
C PHE A 187 1.77 13.32 1.78
N GLN A 188 1.39 12.63 2.85
CA GLN A 188 2.23 11.64 3.52
C GLN A 188 2.04 10.30 2.84
N ILE A 189 3.11 9.74 2.30
CA ILE A 189 3.10 8.48 1.57
C ILE A 189 3.88 7.46 2.39
N ALA A 190 3.28 6.29 2.61
CA ALA A 190 3.97 5.12 3.14
C ALA A 190 3.72 3.91 2.24
N VAL A 191 4.80 3.29 1.77
CA VAL A 191 4.76 2.12 0.90
C VAL A 191 5.34 0.94 1.67
N PHE A 192 4.53 -0.09 1.85
CA PHE A 192 4.94 -1.36 2.45
C PHE A 192 5.34 -2.30 1.32
N GLY A 193 6.64 -2.45 1.09
CA GLY A 193 7.20 -3.39 0.12
C GLY A 193 7.32 -4.78 0.72
N ILE A 194 6.89 -5.79 -0.03
CA ILE A 194 6.81 -7.19 0.42
C ILE A 194 7.57 -8.07 -0.56
N ASN A 195 8.62 -8.74 -0.10
CA ASN A 195 9.38 -9.69 -0.92
C ASN A 195 8.56 -10.94 -1.19
N GLY A 196 8.49 -11.39 -2.44
CA GLY A 196 7.59 -12.46 -2.84
C GLY A 196 7.98 -13.22 -4.12
N PRO A 197 7.25 -14.28 -4.49
CA PRO A 197 6.04 -14.80 -3.84
C PRO A 197 6.31 -15.37 -2.44
N ILE A 198 5.44 -15.06 -1.49
CA ILE A 198 5.66 -15.37 -0.05
C ILE A 198 5.83 -16.88 0.17
N SER A 199 5.01 -17.71 -0.49
CA SER A 199 5.07 -19.17 -0.37
C SER A 199 6.35 -19.79 -0.91
N VAL A 200 7.05 -19.09 -1.80
CA VAL A 200 8.30 -19.56 -2.41
C VAL A 200 9.51 -19.19 -1.54
N ALA A 201 9.40 -18.13 -0.72
CA ALA A 201 10.52 -17.55 0.03
C ALA A 201 11.75 -17.35 -0.87
N PRO A 202 11.65 -16.44 -1.86
CA PRO A 202 12.62 -16.28 -2.93
C PRO A 202 13.99 -15.79 -2.43
N ALA A 203 15.01 -15.94 -3.27
CA ALA A 203 16.39 -15.49 -3.00
C ALA A 203 16.68 -14.09 -3.59
N ASN A 204 15.65 -13.26 -3.80
CA ASN A 204 15.74 -11.85 -4.18
C ASN A 204 15.53 -10.95 -2.95
N THR A 205 15.26 -9.67 -3.18
CA THR A 205 15.21 -8.58 -2.19
C THR A 205 14.15 -7.56 -2.63
N VAL A 206 13.88 -6.52 -1.86
CA VAL A 206 12.85 -5.51 -2.19
C VAL A 206 13.50 -4.19 -2.61
N TRP A 207 12.96 -3.55 -3.65
CA TRP A 207 13.34 -2.20 -4.11
C TRP A 207 12.23 -1.58 -4.99
N PHE A 208 12.31 -0.28 -5.28
CA PHE A 208 11.44 0.34 -6.28
C PHE A 208 11.94 0.04 -7.68
N ARG A 209 11.07 -0.50 -8.54
CA ARG A 209 11.29 -0.54 -9.99
C ARG A 209 11.01 0.81 -10.64
N GLU A 210 9.98 1.50 -10.15
CA GLU A 210 9.63 2.84 -10.55
C GLU A 210 8.84 3.55 -9.45
N VAL A 211 8.96 4.87 -9.37
CA VAL A 211 8.04 5.72 -8.61
C VAL A 211 8.00 7.13 -9.22
N ARG A 212 6.79 7.61 -9.50
CA ARG A 212 6.54 8.92 -10.11
C ARG A 212 5.20 9.50 -9.67
N VAL A 213 5.05 10.81 -9.83
CA VAL A 213 3.77 11.50 -9.68
C VAL A 213 3.29 11.95 -11.06
N GLU A 214 2.06 11.59 -11.41
CA GLU A 214 1.40 11.91 -12.67
C GLU A 214 0.32 12.97 -12.45
N PHE A 215 0.24 13.94 -13.37
CA PHE A 215 -0.72 15.03 -13.37
C PHE A 215 -1.60 14.96 -14.63
N PHE A 216 -2.91 15.13 -14.43
CA PHE A 216 -3.95 15.08 -15.46
C PHE A 216 -4.82 16.33 -15.46
#